data_AF-A0A2V8NKJ1-F1
#
_entry.id   AF-A0A2V8NKJ1-F1
#
_cell.length_a   1.000
_cell.length_b   1.000
_cell.length_c   1.000
_cell.angle_alpha   90.00
_cell.angle_beta   90.00
_cell.angle_gamma   90.00
#
_symmetry.space_group_name_H-M   'P 1'
#
loop_
_entity.id
_entity.type
_entity.pdbx_description
1 polymer ?
#
loop_
_entity_poly.entity_id
_entity_poly.type
_entity_poly.pdbx_seq_one_letter_code
_entity_poly.pdbx_strand_id
1 'polypeptide(L)'
;MPSRPIITWLLIALNLAAWFAVASFFHLSPIATQSSELLLRSGALRGELLWAGEWWRIFISQFLHVYFAHLILNMLFLFLLGGRLERELGSLRFALLYLGSGAIGQMAGVLATSMLVSSGASQAVMGLAGCELVKLFRLEKPERVRIIIALGVVSIQIAIDLIAAHTIKAGHLAGFCAGAMLGYILRFPRGTKNQFPHAGS
;
A
#
# COMPACT_ATOMS: atom_id res chain seq x y z
N MET A 1 14.40 -6.82 -20.77
CA MET A 1 13.10 -7.50 -20.51
C MET A 1 12.45 -6.85 -19.30
N PRO A 2 11.13 -6.62 -19.26
CA PRO A 2 10.51 -6.13 -18.04
C PRO A 2 10.81 -7.12 -16.91
N SER A 3 11.39 -6.65 -15.81
CA SER A 3 11.72 -7.49 -14.66
C SER A 3 10.45 -8.13 -14.11
N ARG A 4 10.51 -9.41 -13.72
CA ARG A 4 9.40 -10.06 -13.02
C ARG A 4 9.08 -9.26 -11.74
N PRO A 5 7.80 -9.03 -11.40
CA PRO A 5 7.41 -8.21 -10.25
C PRO A 5 7.63 -8.96 -8.92
N ILE A 6 8.89 -9.20 -8.57
CA ILE A 6 9.30 -10.04 -7.45
C ILE A 6 8.89 -9.41 -6.13
N ILE A 7 9.04 -8.09 -5.98
CA ILE A 7 8.73 -7.41 -4.72
C ILE A 7 7.23 -7.36 -4.49
N THR A 8 6.41 -7.20 -5.54
CA THR A 8 4.94 -7.27 -5.42
C THR A 8 4.52 -8.61 -4.85
N TRP A 9 5.01 -9.71 -5.42
CA TRP A 9 4.70 -11.06 -4.92
C TRP A 9 5.28 -11.32 -3.53
N LEU A 10 6.48 -10.83 -3.25
CA LEU A 10 7.09 -10.95 -1.93
C LEU A 10 6.25 -10.22 -0.87
N LEU A 11 5.80 -8.99 -1.15
CA LEU A 11 4.95 -8.23 -0.24
C LEU A 11 3.61 -8.94 -0.01
N ILE A 12 2.99 -9.50 -1.05
CA ILE A 12 1.77 -10.31 -0.92
C ILE A 12 2.04 -11.52 -0.01
N ALA A 13 3.12 -12.26 -0.28
CA ALA A 13 3.49 -13.43 0.51
C ALA A 13 3.76 -13.07 1.98
N LEU A 14 4.44 -11.95 2.25
CA LEU A 14 4.72 -11.49 3.61
C LEU A 14 3.46 -11.10 4.37
N ASN A 15 2.49 -10.45 3.72
CA ASN A 15 1.20 -10.12 4.32
C ASN A 15 0.39 -11.37 4.68
N LEU A 16 0.35 -12.35 3.76
CA LEU A 16 -0.30 -13.64 4.02
C LEU A 16 0.42 -14.42 5.13
N ALA A 17 1.75 -14.47 5.09
CA ALA A 17 2.56 -15.15 6.09
C ALA A 17 2.38 -14.52 7.48
N ALA A 18 2.38 -13.19 7.58
CA ALA A 18 2.14 -12.48 8.83
C ALA A 18 0.75 -12.80 9.41
N TRP A 19 -0.28 -12.80 8.57
CA TRP A 19 -1.64 -13.18 8.99
C TRP A 19 -1.69 -14.59 9.59
N PHE A 20 -1.18 -15.59 8.86
CA PHE A 20 -1.21 -16.98 9.33
C PHE A 20 -0.28 -17.19 10.52
N ALA A 21 0.86 -16.51 10.60
CA ALA A 21 1.75 -16.56 11.76
C ALA A 21 1.04 -16.08 13.04
N VAL A 22 0.33 -14.94 12.98
CA VAL A 22 -0.45 -14.44 14.13
C VAL A 22 -1.58 -15.42 14.47
N ALA A 23 -2.33 -15.89 13.48
CA ALA A 23 -3.43 -16.83 13.70
C ALA A 23 -2.93 -18.13 14.35
N SER A 24 -1.84 -18.72 13.86
CA SER A 24 -1.25 -19.94 14.40
C SER A 24 -0.66 -19.74 15.79
N PHE A 25 0.09 -18.64 16.01
CA PHE A 25 0.73 -18.37 17.30
C PHE A 25 -0.29 -18.19 18.44
N PHE A 26 -1.45 -17.60 18.15
CA PHE A 26 -2.54 -17.42 19.12
C PHE A 26 -3.64 -18.48 19.02
N HIS A 27 -3.40 -19.58 18.32
CA HIS A 27 -4.34 -20.72 18.18
C HIS A 27 -5.74 -20.32 17.68
N LEU A 28 -5.79 -19.33 16.78
CA LEU A 28 -7.02 -18.87 16.15
C LEU A 28 -7.35 -19.70 14.91
N SER A 29 -8.64 -19.71 14.54
CA SER A 29 -9.04 -20.19 13.21
C SER A 29 -8.36 -19.34 12.11
N PRO A 30 -7.98 -19.92 10.96
CA PRO A 30 -7.27 -19.22 9.88
C PRO A 30 -7.99 -17.99 9.31
N ILE A 31 -9.30 -17.85 9.54
CA ILE A 31 -10.11 -16.72 9.07
C ILE A 31 -10.70 -15.88 10.22
N ALA A 32 -10.31 -16.17 11.46
CA ALA A 32 -10.81 -15.44 12.63
C ALA A 32 -10.34 -13.98 12.63
N THR A 33 -11.19 -13.09 13.13
CA THR A 33 -10.83 -11.71 13.42
C THR A 33 -9.72 -11.65 14.47
N GLN A 34 -8.68 -10.88 14.20
CA GLN A 34 -7.54 -10.66 15.10
C GLN A 34 -7.76 -9.35 15.87
N SER A 35 -7.87 -9.43 17.19
CA SER A 35 -8.16 -8.25 18.03
C SER A 35 -6.98 -7.27 18.05
N SER A 36 -7.27 -5.99 18.29
CA SER A 36 -6.23 -4.95 18.40
C SER A 36 -5.19 -5.27 19.47
N GLU A 37 -5.57 -5.94 20.57
CA GLU A 37 -4.65 -6.38 21.62
C GLU A 37 -3.65 -7.43 21.09
N LEU A 38 -4.13 -8.43 20.35
CA LEU A 38 -3.24 -9.43 19.74
C LEU A 38 -2.31 -8.80 18.71
N LEU A 39 -2.83 -7.87 17.92
CA LEU A 39 -2.02 -7.16 16.92
C LEU A 39 -0.97 -6.27 17.57
N LEU A 40 -1.25 -5.62 18.70
CA LEU A 40 -0.25 -4.85 19.45
C LEU A 40 0.88 -5.74 19.96
N ARG A 41 0.55 -6.92 20.49
CA ARG A 41 1.56 -7.93 20.87
C ARG A 41 2.39 -8.40 19.68
N SER A 42 1.84 -8.32 18.47
CA SER A 42 2.46 -8.76 17.21
C SER A 42 3.20 -7.65 16.43
N GLY A 43 3.19 -6.40 16.91
CA GLY A 43 3.90 -5.30 16.27
C GLY A 43 3.02 -4.23 15.59
N ALA A 44 1.71 -4.22 15.84
CA ALA A 44 0.86 -3.11 15.40
C ALA A 44 1.28 -1.81 16.07
N LEU A 45 1.00 -0.69 15.39
CA LEU A 45 1.47 0.62 15.81
C LEU A 45 0.41 1.29 16.68
N ARG A 46 0.86 1.88 17.79
CA ARG A 46 0.09 2.83 18.58
C ARG A 46 1.00 4.00 18.95
N GLY A 47 0.45 5.20 19.02
CA GLY A 47 1.21 6.44 19.24
C GLY A 47 2.13 6.37 20.47
N GLU A 48 1.64 5.88 21.61
CA GLU A 48 2.43 5.75 22.85
C GLU A 48 3.68 4.88 22.70
N LEU A 49 3.60 3.79 21.92
CA LEU A 49 4.71 2.86 21.70
C LEU A 49 5.78 3.47 20.80
N LEU A 50 5.41 4.40 19.92
CA LEU A 50 6.37 5.15 19.12
C LEU A 50 7.26 6.01 20.02
N TRP A 51 6.65 6.71 20.99
CA TRP A 51 7.37 7.53 21.97
C TRP A 51 8.21 6.69 22.94
N ALA A 52 7.82 5.43 23.17
CA ALA A 52 8.59 4.46 23.94
C ALA A 52 9.79 3.86 23.16
N GLY A 53 10.05 4.30 21.92
CA GLY A 53 11.18 3.86 21.11
C GLY A 53 10.91 2.64 20.22
N GLU A 54 9.66 2.20 20.08
CA GLU A 54 9.29 1.06 19.25
C GLU A 54 9.02 1.43 17.77
N TRP A 55 9.93 2.21 17.18
CA TRP A 55 9.82 2.75 15.81
C TRP A 55 9.71 1.67 14.72
N TRP A 56 10.23 0.46 14.98
CA TRP A 56 10.11 -0.69 14.08
C TRP A 56 8.64 -1.07 13.79
N ARG A 57 7.71 -0.74 14.71
CA ARG A 57 6.27 -0.96 14.53
C ARG A 57 5.70 -0.21 13.34
N ILE A 58 6.29 0.90 12.93
CA ILE A 58 5.88 1.66 11.74
C ILE A 58 5.92 0.77 10.48
N PHE A 59 6.88 -0.14 10.40
CA PHE A 59 7.03 -1.04 9.26
C PHE A 59 6.28 -2.35 9.48
N ILE A 60 6.39 -2.96 10.66
CA ILE A 60 5.73 -4.26 10.94
C ILE A 60 4.21 -4.16 10.88
N SER A 61 3.64 -3.07 11.39
CA SER A 61 2.20 -2.85 11.38
C SER A 61 1.58 -2.88 9.98
N GLN A 62 2.34 -2.59 8.92
CA GLN A 62 1.85 -2.61 7.53
C GLN A 62 1.47 -4.02 7.05
N PHE A 63 1.93 -5.08 7.74
CA PHE A 63 1.68 -6.47 7.38
C PHE A 63 0.60 -7.14 8.24
N LEU A 64 0.17 -6.49 9.32
CA LEU A 64 -0.80 -7.01 10.27
C LEU A 64 -2.23 -6.60 9.88
N HIS A 65 -3.21 -7.48 9.98
CA HIS A 65 -4.59 -7.18 9.59
C HIS A 65 -5.58 -7.65 10.67
N VAL A 66 -6.66 -6.89 10.86
CA VAL A 66 -7.73 -7.23 11.80
C VAL A 66 -8.69 -8.28 11.21
N TYR A 67 -9.08 -8.10 9.95
CA TYR A 67 -10.09 -8.93 9.29
C TYR A 67 -9.50 -9.64 8.07
N PHE A 68 -9.86 -10.92 7.89
CA PHE A 68 -9.37 -11.72 6.77
C PHE A 68 -9.81 -11.13 5.42
N ALA A 69 -11.06 -10.70 5.30
CA ALA A 69 -11.56 -10.04 4.09
C ALA A 69 -10.79 -8.75 3.77
N HIS A 70 -10.40 -7.98 4.79
CA HIS A 70 -9.60 -6.76 4.59
C HIS A 70 -8.18 -7.09 4.09
N LEU A 71 -7.56 -8.16 4.60
CA LEU A 71 -6.29 -8.67 4.07
C LEU A 71 -6.42 -9.02 2.58
N ILE A 72 -7.40 -9.84 2.21
CA ILE A 72 -7.59 -10.27 0.82
C ILE A 72 -7.82 -9.08 -0.11
N LEU A 73 -8.63 -8.10 0.32
CA LEU A 73 -8.86 -6.88 -0.45
C LEU A 73 -7.57 -6.09 -0.68
N ASN A 74 -6.73 -5.93 0.34
CA ASN A 74 -5.43 -5.29 0.20
C ASN A 74 -4.51 -6.05 -0.76
N MET A 75 -4.51 -7.38 -0.71
CA MET A 75 -3.69 -8.19 -1.61
C MET A 75 -4.16 -8.07 -3.07
N LEU A 76 -5.47 -8.00 -3.29
CA LEU A 76 -6.03 -7.70 -4.61
C LEU A 76 -5.58 -6.34 -5.11
N PHE A 77 -5.67 -5.28 -4.28
CA PHE A 77 -5.26 -3.94 -4.68
C PHE A 77 -3.75 -3.83 -4.92
N LEU A 78 -2.94 -4.48 -4.08
CA LEU A 78 -1.51 -4.59 -4.26
C LEU A 78 -1.16 -5.35 -5.55
N PHE A 79 -1.89 -6.41 -5.88
CA PHE A 79 -1.71 -7.13 -7.15
C PHE A 79 -2.04 -6.26 -8.37
N LEU A 80 -3.19 -5.57 -8.33
CA LEU A 80 -3.68 -4.73 -9.44
C LEU A 80 -2.75 -3.54 -9.73
N LEU A 81 -2.19 -2.91 -8.70
CA LEU A 81 -1.33 -1.72 -8.84
C LEU A 81 0.16 -2.08 -8.86
N GLY A 82 0.58 -2.95 -7.95
CA GLY A 82 1.99 -3.15 -7.61
C GLY A 82 2.80 -3.74 -8.74
N GLY A 83 2.32 -4.80 -9.40
CA GLY A 83 3.10 -5.50 -10.40
C GLY A 83 3.50 -4.64 -11.60
N ARG A 84 2.63 -3.69 -11.98
CA ARG A 84 2.94 -2.74 -13.06
C ARG A 84 3.85 -1.61 -12.57
N LEU A 85 3.54 -1.03 -11.40
CA LEU A 85 4.40 -0.01 -10.79
C LEU A 85 5.83 -0.52 -10.58
N GLU A 86 6.01 -1.77 -10.14
CA GLU A 86 7.32 -2.38 -9.97
C GLU A 86 8.08 -2.51 -11.30
N ARG A 87 7.42 -2.94 -12.37
CA ARG A 87 8.04 -3.02 -13.70
C ARG A 87 8.46 -1.65 -14.23
N GLU A 88 7.72 -0.61 -13.89
CA GLU A 88 7.97 0.76 -14.35
C GLU A 88 8.99 1.51 -13.47
N LEU A 89 9.05 1.21 -12.18
CA LEU A 89 9.99 1.86 -11.23
C LEU A 89 11.29 1.07 -11.03
N GLY A 90 11.26 -0.24 -11.24
CA GLY A 90 12.24 -1.18 -10.72
C GLY A 90 11.98 -1.55 -9.26
N SER A 91 12.45 -2.73 -8.85
CA SER A 91 12.15 -3.35 -7.56
C SER A 91 12.51 -2.49 -6.34
N LEU A 92 13.69 -1.85 -6.32
CA LEU A 92 14.11 -1.03 -5.18
C LEU A 92 13.21 0.19 -4.98
N ARG A 93 12.93 0.95 -6.04
CA ARG A 93 12.10 2.16 -5.97
C ARG A 93 10.65 1.81 -5.63
N PHE A 94 10.15 0.68 -6.12
CA PHE A 94 8.84 0.18 -5.74
C PHE A 94 8.78 -0.23 -4.26
N ALA A 95 9.79 -0.93 -3.74
CA ALA A 95 9.86 -1.27 -2.32
C ALA A 95 9.86 -0.01 -1.43
N LEU A 96 10.65 1.01 -1.80
CA LEU A 96 10.70 2.29 -1.10
C LEU A 96 9.37 3.04 -1.18
N LEU A 97 8.69 3.00 -2.33
CA LEU A 97 7.35 3.59 -2.49
C LEU A 97 6.35 2.91 -1.54
N TYR A 98 6.28 1.58 -1.54
CA TYR A 98 5.35 0.83 -0.69
C TYR A 98 5.64 1.08 0.79
N LEU A 99 6.86 0.79 1.25
CA LEU A 99 7.23 0.89 2.67
C LEU A 99 7.23 2.33 3.17
N GLY A 100 7.67 3.29 2.33
CA GLY A 100 7.77 4.70 2.68
C GLY A 100 6.39 5.38 2.77
N SER A 101 5.53 5.19 1.76
CA SER A 101 4.16 5.73 1.81
C SER A 101 3.33 5.07 2.91
N GLY A 102 3.50 3.75 3.10
CA GLY A 102 2.93 3.02 4.23
C GLY A 102 3.38 3.59 5.57
N ALA A 103 4.68 3.84 5.75
CA ALA A 103 5.23 4.37 6.99
C ALA A 103 4.67 5.77 7.31
N ILE A 104 4.64 6.66 6.32
CA ILE A 104 4.08 8.01 6.48
C ILE A 104 2.60 7.94 6.83
N GLY A 105 1.84 7.06 6.17
CA GLY A 105 0.42 6.87 6.49
C GLY A 105 0.19 6.28 7.89
N GLN A 106 1.00 5.29 8.32
CA GLN A 106 0.90 4.72 9.66
C GLN A 106 1.17 5.78 10.73
N MET A 107 2.22 6.58 10.54
CA MET A 107 2.57 7.68 11.45
C MET A 107 1.46 8.74 11.50
N ALA A 108 0.99 9.21 10.34
CA ALA A 108 -0.07 10.22 10.28
C ALA A 108 -1.37 9.75 10.95
N GLY A 109 -1.72 8.47 10.79
CA GLY A 109 -2.87 7.87 11.46
C GLY A 109 -2.79 7.97 12.99
N VAL A 110 -1.70 7.47 13.57
CA VAL A 110 -1.56 7.43 15.05
C VAL A 110 -1.31 8.79 15.67
N LEU A 111 -0.79 9.76 14.90
CA LEU A 111 -0.65 11.15 15.35
C LEU A 111 -1.98 11.91 15.30
N ALA A 112 -2.86 11.58 14.35
CA ALA A 112 -4.15 12.26 14.19
C ALA A 112 -5.25 11.70 15.11
N THR A 113 -5.15 10.44 15.52
CA THR A 113 -6.19 9.77 16.32
C THR A 113 -5.58 9.12 17.55
N SER A 114 -5.84 9.72 18.71
CA SER A 114 -5.45 9.17 20.00
C SER A 114 -6.04 7.77 20.18
N MET A 115 -5.27 6.86 20.78
CA MET A 115 -5.63 5.44 21.00
C MET A 115 -5.77 4.58 19.74
N LEU A 116 -5.54 5.10 18.53
CA LEU A 116 -5.57 4.30 17.31
C LEU A 116 -4.52 3.17 17.37
N VAL A 117 -4.97 1.95 17.11
CA VAL A 117 -4.11 0.82 16.79
C VAL A 117 -4.06 0.69 15.28
N SER A 118 -2.97 1.18 14.68
CA SER A 118 -2.79 1.18 13.23
C SER A 118 -2.17 -0.14 12.77
N SER A 119 -2.77 -0.73 11.75
CA SER A 119 -2.35 -1.99 11.14
C SER A 119 -2.91 -2.08 9.71
N GLY A 120 -2.18 -2.74 8.83
CA GLY A 120 -2.64 -3.13 7.50
C GLY A 120 -1.86 -2.47 6.38
N ALA A 121 -1.94 -3.07 5.19
CA ALA A 121 -1.24 -2.59 3.99
C ALA A 121 -1.91 -1.35 3.36
N SER A 122 -3.10 -0.98 3.84
CA SER A 122 -4.00 0.01 3.22
C SER A 122 -3.37 1.38 2.95
N GLN A 123 -2.52 1.86 3.87
CA GLN A 123 -1.79 3.14 3.74
C GLN A 123 -0.78 3.08 2.60
N ALA A 124 -0.04 1.97 2.49
CA ALA A 124 0.90 1.73 1.40
C ALA A 124 0.18 1.59 0.07
N VAL A 125 -0.94 0.86 0.04
CA VAL A 125 -1.80 0.71 -1.14
C VAL A 125 -2.38 2.05 -1.60
N MET A 126 -2.82 2.91 -0.67
CA MET A 126 -3.20 4.30 -0.98
C MET A 126 -2.05 5.08 -1.61
N GLY A 127 -0.82 4.90 -1.12
CA GLY A 127 0.37 5.47 -1.73
C GLY A 127 0.66 4.95 -3.15
N LEU A 128 0.48 3.65 -3.40
CA LEU A 128 0.57 3.09 -4.75
C LEU A 128 -0.46 3.75 -5.69
N ALA A 129 -1.70 3.92 -5.24
CA ALA A 129 -2.75 4.55 -6.04
C ALA A 129 -2.44 6.04 -6.31
N GLY A 130 -1.95 6.78 -5.32
CA GLY A 130 -1.52 8.18 -5.50
C GLY A 130 -0.38 8.32 -6.51
N CYS A 131 0.63 7.46 -6.42
CA CYS A 131 1.74 7.41 -7.37
C CYS A 131 1.24 7.10 -8.80
N GLU A 132 0.36 6.11 -8.93
CA GLU A 132 -0.21 5.68 -10.20
C GLU A 132 -0.98 6.82 -10.88
N LEU A 133 -1.87 7.51 -10.15
CA LEU A 133 -2.66 8.61 -10.68
C LEU A 133 -1.80 9.78 -11.14
N VAL A 134 -0.88 10.26 -10.29
CA VAL A 134 0.02 11.37 -10.65
C VAL A 134 0.85 11.03 -11.88
N LYS A 135 1.38 9.81 -11.97
CA LYS A 135 2.11 9.37 -13.16
C LYS A 135 1.22 9.41 -14.40
N LEU A 136 0.03 8.82 -14.34
CA LEU A 136 -0.86 8.72 -15.50
C LEU A 136 -1.31 10.10 -16.00
N PHE A 137 -1.64 11.02 -15.10
CA PHE A 137 -2.03 12.39 -15.48
C PHE A 137 -0.91 13.22 -16.11
N ARG A 138 0.35 12.74 -16.07
CA ARG A 138 1.49 13.38 -16.74
C ARG A 138 1.77 12.79 -18.13
N LEU A 139 1.08 11.73 -18.53
CA LEU A 139 1.22 11.15 -19.85
C LEU A 139 0.34 11.91 -20.85
N GLU A 140 0.83 12.10 -22.08
CA GLU A 140 0.03 12.67 -23.17
C GLU A 140 -1.20 11.81 -23.49
N LYS A 141 -1.07 10.49 -23.34
CA LYS A 141 -2.13 9.50 -23.58
C LYS A 141 -2.25 8.56 -22.37
N PRO A 142 -2.96 8.96 -21.31
CA PRO A 142 -3.14 8.11 -20.14
C PRO A 142 -3.99 6.88 -20.46
N GLU A 143 -3.62 5.74 -19.89
CA GLU A 143 -4.39 4.52 -20.01
C GLU A 143 -5.62 4.57 -19.09
N ARG A 144 -6.80 4.72 -19.68
CA ARG A 144 -8.07 4.94 -18.95
C ARG A 144 -8.37 3.83 -17.94
N VAL A 145 -8.12 2.58 -18.31
CA VAL A 145 -8.36 1.43 -17.42
C VAL A 145 -7.55 1.54 -16.13
N ARG A 146 -6.29 1.99 -16.22
CA ARG A 146 -5.42 2.16 -15.04
C ARG A 146 -5.90 3.31 -14.15
N ILE A 147 -6.37 4.40 -14.73
CA ILE A 147 -7.01 5.49 -13.97
C ILE A 147 -8.24 4.95 -13.23
N ILE A 148 -9.10 4.19 -13.90
CA ILE A 148 -10.31 3.61 -13.29
C ILE A 148 -9.93 2.66 -12.15
N ILE A 149 -8.93 1.81 -12.33
CA ILE A 149 -8.45 0.89 -11.27
C ILE A 149 -7.93 1.70 -10.07
N ALA A 150 -7.06 2.69 -10.29
CA ALA A 150 -6.50 3.48 -9.20
C ALA A 150 -7.57 4.31 -8.47
N LEU A 151 -8.49 4.94 -9.20
CA LEU A 151 -9.64 5.64 -8.61
C LEU A 151 -10.59 4.68 -7.90
N GLY A 152 -10.77 3.46 -8.41
CA GLY A 152 -11.56 2.42 -7.77
C GLY A 152 -10.97 2.00 -6.43
N VAL A 153 -9.65 1.77 -6.38
CA VAL A 153 -8.93 1.49 -5.12
C VAL A 153 -9.10 2.63 -4.12
N VAL A 154 -8.89 3.88 -4.54
CA VAL A 154 -9.08 5.07 -3.69
C VAL A 154 -10.52 5.14 -3.18
N SER A 155 -11.50 5.04 -4.08
CA SER A 155 -12.92 5.16 -3.76
C SER A 155 -13.39 4.07 -2.79
N ILE A 156 -12.96 2.82 -3.00
CA ILE A 156 -13.32 1.72 -2.11
C ILE A 156 -12.71 1.91 -0.72
N GLN A 157 -11.43 2.30 -0.63
CA GLN A 157 -10.81 2.52 0.69
C GLN A 157 -11.44 3.69 1.45
N ILE A 158 -11.75 4.80 0.76
CA ILE A 158 -12.48 5.93 1.35
C ILE A 158 -13.90 5.51 1.77
N ALA A 159 -14.59 4.71 0.95
CA ALA A 159 -15.92 4.22 1.32
C ALA A 159 -15.86 3.34 2.58
N ILE A 160 -14.86 2.46 2.69
CA ILE A 160 -14.64 1.64 3.89
C ILE A 160 -14.35 2.53 5.11
N ASP A 161 -13.53 3.57 4.95
CA ASP A 161 -13.26 4.55 6.00
C ASP A 161 -14.53 5.25 6.49
N LEU A 162 -15.35 5.76 5.58
CA LEU A 162 -16.61 6.43 5.91
C LEU A 162 -17.64 5.49 6.55
N ILE A 163 -17.69 4.23 6.12
CA ILE A 163 -18.61 3.23 6.67
C ILE A 163 -18.14 2.76 8.06
N ALA A 164 -16.87 2.41 8.21
CA ALA A 164 -16.35 1.78 9.42
C ALA A 164 -15.86 2.77 10.49
N ALA A 165 -15.40 3.97 10.08
CA ALA A 165 -14.84 4.98 10.98
C ALA A 165 -15.60 6.30 10.97
N HIS A 166 -16.63 6.46 10.11
CA HIS A 166 -17.42 7.70 9.95
C HIS A 166 -16.59 8.94 9.63
N THR A 167 -15.36 8.75 9.13
CA THR A 167 -14.43 9.81 8.73
C THR A 167 -13.38 9.24 7.77
N ILE A 168 -12.73 10.10 6.99
CA ILE A 168 -11.57 9.72 6.18
C ILE A 168 -10.37 9.59 7.12
N LYS A 169 -9.70 8.43 7.12
CA LYS A 169 -8.53 8.26 7.99
C LYS A 169 -7.38 9.12 7.51
N ALA A 170 -6.80 9.89 8.44
CA ALA A 170 -5.61 10.70 8.17
C ALA A 170 -4.46 9.86 7.59
N GLY A 171 -4.32 8.60 8.02
CA GLY A 171 -3.31 7.69 7.49
C GLY A 171 -3.51 7.29 6.02
N HIS A 172 -4.76 7.15 5.56
CA HIS A 172 -5.05 6.86 4.14
C HIS A 172 -4.76 8.08 3.27
N LEU A 173 -5.18 9.26 3.73
CA LEU A 173 -4.90 10.52 3.03
C LEU A 173 -3.39 10.80 2.97
N ALA A 174 -2.67 10.65 4.08
CA ALA A 174 -1.22 10.87 4.13
C ALA A 174 -0.46 9.85 3.28
N GLY A 175 -0.85 8.57 3.30
CA GLY A 175 -0.27 7.54 2.43
C GLY A 175 -0.45 7.90 0.95
N PHE A 176 -1.66 8.29 0.55
CA PHE A 176 -1.95 8.77 -0.81
C PHE A 176 -1.07 9.96 -1.21
N CYS A 177 -1.02 11.01 -0.38
CA CYS A 177 -0.24 12.21 -0.66
C CYS A 177 1.26 11.90 -0.74
N ALA A 178 1.79 11.05 0.13
CA ALA A 178 3.18 10.61 0.08
C ALA A 178 3.49 9.87 -1.22
N GLY A 179 2.63 8.94 -1.62
CA GLY A 179 2.76 8.22 -2.87
C GLY A 179 2.63 9.11 -4.10
N ALA A 180 1.68 10.04 -4.10
CA ALA A 180 1.51 11.04 -5.15
C ALA A 180 2.75 11.93 -5.31
N MET A 181 3.32 12.40 -4.19
CA MET A 181 4.57 13.16 -4.17
C MET A 181 5.73 12.35 -4.75
N LEU A 182 5.89 11.09 -4.34
CA LEU A 182 6.90 10.20 -4.91
C LEU A 182 6.67 9.94 -6.40
N GLY A 183 5.43 9.74 -6.85
CA GLY A 183 5.08 9.62 -8.27
C GLY A 183 5.36 10.89 -9.08
N TYR A 184 5.38 12.05 -8.44
CA TYR A 184 5.80 13.30 -9.07
C TYR A 184 7.33 13.37 -9.23
N ILE A 185 8.08 13.01 -8.19
CA ILE A 185 9.54 13.15 -8.15
C ILE A 185 10.25 12.02 -8.92
N LEU A 186 9.74 10.78 -8.83
CA LEU A 186 10.38 9.61 -9.44
C LEU A 186 10.33 9.70 -10.96
N ARG A 187 11.48 9.45 -11.58
CA ARG A 187 11.58 9.31 -13.04
C ARG A 187 11.18 7.90 -13.44
N PHE A 188 10.08 7.80 -14.17
CA PHE A 188 9.69 6.59 -14.87
C PHE A 188 10.49 6.51 -16.18
N PRO A 189 11.21 5.41 -16.45
CA PRO A 189 11.87 5.22 -17.73
C PRO A 189 10.84 5.38 -18.85
N ARG A 190 11.06 6.33 -19.75
CA ARG A 190 10.24 6.45 -20.95
C ARG A 190 10.42 5.14 -21.73
N GLY A 191 9.32 4.43 -21.98
CA GLY A 191 9.33 3.31 -22.91
C GLY A 191 9.99 3.79 -24.20
N THR A 192 11.03 3.08 -24.64
CA THR A 192 11.70 3.34 -25.91
C THR A 192 10.62 3.49 -26.97
N LYS A 193 10.49 4.69 -27.54
CA LYS A 193 9.70 4.87 -28.77
C LYS A 193 10.24 3.83 -29.73
N ASN A 194 9.39 2.91 -30.20
CA ASN A 194 9.73 2.10 -31.36
C ASN A 194 10.07 3.08 -32.48
N GLN A 195 11.37 3.23 -32.75
CA GLN A 195 11.85 3.73 -34.02
C GLN A 195 11.51 2.63 -35.03
N PHE A 196 10.28 2.60 -35.51
CA PHE A 196 10.04 2.01 -36.82
C PHE A 196 10.60 3.05 -37.80
N PRO A 197 11.67 2.75 -38.55
CA PRO A 197 12.06 3.61 -39.64
C PRO A 197 10.87 3.68 -40.59
N HIS A 198 10.47 4.90 -40.95
CA HIS A 198 9.62 5.11 -42.11
C HIS A 198 10.34 4.46 -43.30
N ALA A 199 9.87 3.30 -43.72
CA ALA A 199 10.18 2.78 -45.04
C ALA A 199 9.44 3.69 -46.02
N GLY A 200 10.14 4.72 -46.48
CA GLY A 200 9.78 5.42 -47.70
C GLY A 200 10.16 4.54 -48.89
N SER A 201 9.17 4.24 -49.72
CA SER A 201 9.22 4.15 -51.18
C SER A 201 7.81 3.77 -51.66
#